data_AF-A0A842QAN3-F1
#
_entry.id   AF-A0A842QAN3-F1
#
_cell.length_a   1.000
_cell.length_b   1.000
_cell.length_c   1.000
_cell.angle_alpha   90.00
_cell.angle_beta   90.00
_cell.angle_gamma   90.00
#
_symmetry.space_group_name_H-M   'P 1'
#
loop_
_entity.id
_entity.type
_entity.pdbx_description
1 polymer ?
#
loop_
_entity_poly.entity_id
_entity_poly.type
_entity_poly.pdbx_seq_one_letter_code
_entity_poly.pdbx_strand_id
1 'polypeptide(L)'
;MNRLLEQARGLYIDRQRLALAASIVVFSVTLYLFYSTGIYGFDTQPPDWIPPGWAQGFEVVVSYNTVGFILACALLFFGYAFWSWAFLPAPAVDYTEAVLHGIFGRRTEIKHSIGKKFNLTLDDIDIQVQCRIRGEGPEEWFSYELVSSEIISPRLESIALRHGFSVDNNHLRASITNDELHLRTLLFAKAIKMARCLPS
;
A
#
# COMPACT_ATOMS: atom_id res chain seq x y z
N MET A 1 -15.47 9.43 -17.44
CA MET A 1 -15.12 8.58 -16.28
C MET A 1 -13.63 8.25 -16.25
N ASN A 2 -13.03 7.85 -17.39
CA ASN A 2 -11.60 7.52 -17.50
C ASN A 2 -10.60 8.64 -17.20
N ARG A 3 -10.95 9.92 -17.43
CA ARG A 3 -10.01 11.04 -17.28
C ARG A 3 -9.47 11.24 -15.85
N LEU A 4 -10.29 11.02 -14.81
CA LEU A 4 -9.84 11.13 -13.41
C LEU A 4 -8.87 10.00 -13.03
N LEU A 5 -9.08 8.82 -13.59
CA LEU A 5 -8.26 7.63 -13.34
C LEU A 5 -6.95 7.67 -14.11
N GLU A 6 -6.98 8.16 -15.35
CA GLU A 6 -5.78 8.49 -16.12
C GLU A 6 -4.94 9.57 -15.42
N GLN A 7 -5.60 10.61 -14.89
CA GLN A 7 -4.94 11.63 -14.10
C GLN A 7 -4.36 11.07 -12.80
N ALA A 8 -5.10 10.21 -12.09
CA ALA A 8 -4.60 9.52 -10.90
C ALA A 8 -3.38 8.65 -11.19
N ARG A 9 -3.39 7.93 -12.33
CA ARG A 9 -2.25 7.13 -12.80
C ARG A 9 -1.03 7.99 -13.08
N GLY A 10 -1.20 9.10 -13.81
CA GLY A 10 -0.13 10.07 -14.06
C GLY A 10 0.47 10.61 -12.77
N LEU A 11 -0.38 11.10 -11.85
CA LEU A 11 0.06 11.60 -10.54
C LEU A 11 0.75 10.52 -9.70
N TYR A 12 0.33 9.26 -9.78
CA TYR A 12 0.97 8.18 -9.04
C TYR A 12 2.40 7.95 -9.54
N ILE A 13 2.59 7.85 -10.86
CA ILE A 13 3.89 7.67 -11.49
C ILE A 13 4.81 8.85 -11.17
N ASP A 14 4.31 10.08 -11.30
CA ASP A 14 5.08 11.28 -11.02
C ASP A 14 5.49 11.39 -9.54
N ARG A 15 4.59 11.02 -8.62
CA ARG A 15 4.92 10.97 -7.19
C ARG A 15 5.89 9.84 -6.85
N GLN A 16 5.81 8.68 -7.51
CA GLN A 16 6.81 7.62 -7.35
C GLN A 16 8.19 8.10 -7.80
N ARG A 17 8.26 8.83 -8.93
CA ARG A 17 9.50 9.45 -9.42
C ARG A 17 10.04 10.50 -8.44
N LEU A 18 9.16 11.35 -7.89
CA LEU A 18 9.55 12.35 -6.88
C LEU A 18 10.06 11.69 -5.59
N ALA A 19 9.38 10.64 -5.11
CA ALA A 19 9.80 9.90 -3.92
C ALA A 19 11.14 9.20 -4.15
N LEU A 20 11.37 8.64 -5.34
CA LEU A 20 12.63 8.05 -5.74
C LEU A 20 13.74 9.11 -5.87
N ALA A 21 13.45 10.28 -6.43
CA ALA A 21 14.40 11.38 -6.50
C ALA A 21 14.79 11.87 -5.09
N ALA A 22 13.81 12.05 -4.20
CA ALA A 22 14.04 12.44 -2.82
C ALA A 22 14.85 11.39 -2.05
N SER A 23 14.57 10.09 -2.25
CA SER A 23 15.32 9.01 -1.61
C SER A 23 16.76 8.94 -2.10
N ILE A 24 17.02 9.21 -3.38
CA ILE A 24 18.38 9.34 -3.92
C ILE A 24 19.12 10.51 -3.26
N VAL A 25 18.47 11.68 -3.10
CA VAL A 25 19.11 12.84 -2.42
C VAL A 25 19.47 12.51 -0.98
N VAL A 26 18.56 11.91 -0.22
CA VAL A 26 18.82 11.47 1.17
C VAL A 26 19.95 10.44 1.20
N PHE A 27 19.95 9.49 0.27
CA PHE A 27 21.02 8.50 0.14
C PHE A 27 22.36 9.15 -0.17
N SER A 28 22.43 10.11 -1.09
CA SER A 28 23.65 10.86 -1.41
C SER A 28 24.16 11.67 -0.22
N VAL A 29 23.28 12.32 0.54
CA VAL A 29 23.66 13.04 1.77
C VAL A 29 24.18 12.07 2.82
N THR A 30 23.54 10.91 2.97
CA THR A 30 23.96 9.88 3.92
C THR A 30 25.33 9.34 3.54
N LEU A 31 25.55 9.00 2.26
CA LEU A 31 26.87 8.62 1.77
C LEU A 31 27.90 9.71 2.02
N TYR A 32 27.58 10.97 1.72
CA TYR A 32 28.50 12.07 2.01
C TYR A 32 28.84 12.14 3.51
N LEU A 33 27.88 12.01 4.42
CA LEU A 33 28.16 12.07 5.86
C LEU A 33 29.05 10.91 6.35
N PHE A 34 28.82 9.69 5.86
CA PHE A 34 29.61 8.52 6.27
C PHE A 34 30.99 8.45 5.59
N TYR A 35 31.11 8.97 4.36
CA TYR A 35 32.31 8.81 3.55
C TYR A 35 33.15 10.10 3.37
N SER A 36 32.60 11.30 3.60
CA SER A 36 33.38 12.56 3.55
C SER A 36 34.21 12.82 4.80
N THR A 37 33.86 12.21 5.93
CA THR A 37 34.65 12.24 7.16
C THR A 37 35.87 11.31 7.02
N GLY A 38 36.83 11.68 6.17
CA GLY A 38 38.25 11.33 6.29
C GLY A 38 38.67 9.85 6.34
N ILE A 39 37.84 8.89 5.94
CA ILE A 39 38.18 7.46 5.99
C ILE A 39 38.72 6.93 4.64
N TYR A 40 38.83 7.79 3.63
CA TYR A 40 39.35 7.47 2.29
C TYR A 40 40.88 7.40 2.20
N GLY A 41 41.54 6.57 3.00
CA GLY A 41 43.02 6.51 2.93
C GLY A 41 43.69 5.23 3.39
N PHE A 42 42.94 4.17 3.63
CA PHE A 42 43.51 2.98 4.23
C PHE A 42 43.24 1.77 3.37
N ASP A 43 44.31 1.29 2.70
CA ASP A 43 44.34 0.00 2.02
C ASP A 43 43.78 -1.07 2.95
N THR A 44 42.99 -1.99 2.38
CA THR A 44 42.23 -3.03 3.09
C THR A 44 43.07 -4.02 3.91
N GLN A 45 44.40 -3.86 3.91
CA GLN A 45 45.32 -4.53 4.82
C GLN A 45 46.11 -3.45 5.57
N PRO A 46 46.07 -3.40 6.91
CA PRO A 46 47.05 -2.62 7.64
C PRO A 46 48.43 -3.19 7.28
N PRO A 47 49.38 -2.38 6.79
CA PRO A 47 50.75 -2.83 6.62
C PRO A 47 51.29 -3.50 7.89
N ASP A 48 52.06 -4.58 7.74
CA ASP A 48 52.57 -5.40 8.86
C ASP A 48 53.39 -4.61 9.92
N TRP A 49 53.78 -3.37 9.60
CA TRP A 49 54.53 -2.47 10.48
C TRP A 49 53.66 -1.58 11.38
N ILE A 50 52.32 -1.65 11.30
CA ILE A 50 51.42 -0.81 12.09
C ILE A 50 51.22 -1.39 13.51
N PRO A 51 51.35 -0.57 14.58
CA PRO A 51 51.10 -1.02 15.95
C PRO A 51 49.67 -1.57 16.14
N PRO A 52 49.47 -2.60 16.98
CA PRO A 52 48.18 -3.30 17.10
C PRO A 52 46.99 -2.41 17.50
N GLY A 53 47.21 -1.34 18.27
CA GLY A 53 46.15 -0.38 18.61
C GLY A 53 45.65 0.47 17.43
N TRP A 54 46.47 0.64 16.39
CA TRP A 54 46.09 1.34 15.16
C TRP A 54 45.36 0.41 14.19
N ALA A 55 45.74 -0.88 14.13
CA ALA A 55 45.01 -1.90 13.36
C ALA A 55 43.56 -2.07 13.84
N GLN A 56 43.30 -2.04 15.15
CA GLN A 56 41.94 -2.02 15.71
C GLN A 56 41.14 -0.78 15.27
N GLY A 57 41.78 0.38 15.17
CA GLY A 57 41.13 1.60 14.67
C GLY A 57 40.62 1.47 13.24
N PHE A 58 41.38 0.79 12.36
CA PHE A 58 40.98 0.55 10.97
C PHE A 58 39.79 -0.40 10.84
N GLU A 59 39.79 -1.50 11.60
CA GLU A 59 38.73 -2.51 11.56
C GLU A 59 37.39 -1.93 12.06
N VAL A 60 37.43 -1.08 13.10
CA VAL A 60 36.26 -0.33 13.59
C VAL A 60 35.74 0.64 12.52
N VAL A 61 36.63 1.31 11.81
CA VAL A 61 36.27 2.31 10.80
C VAL A 61 35.68 1.68 9.53
N VAL A 62 36.25 0.56 9.06
CA VAL A 62 35.69 -0.20 7.93
C VAL A 62 34.33 -0.78 8.28
N SER A 63 34.17 -1.35 9.49
CA SER A 63 32.88 -1.87 9.94
C SER A 63 31.81 -0.78 10.08
N TYR A 64 32.15 0.41 10.57
CA TYR A 64 31.21 1.55 10.63
C TYR A 64 30.73 2.00 9.24
N ASN A 65 31.62 2.05 8.24
CA ASN A 65 31.26 2.43 6.88
C ASN A 65 30.38 1.38 6.19
N THR A 66 30.68 0.08 6.37
CA THR A 66 29.84 -0.99 5.84
C THR A 66 28.45 -0.97 6.48
N VAL A 67 28.35 -0.74 7.79
CA VAL A 67 27.06 -0.61 8.49
C VAL A 67 26.29 0.63 8.01
N GLY A 68 26.97 1.77 7.84
CA GLY A 68 26.38 3.01 7.31
C GLY A 68 25.82 2.84 5.89
N PHE A 69 26.55 2.13 5.01
CA PHE A 69 26.08 1.80 3.66
C PHE A 69 24.84 0.91 3.66
N ILE A 70 24.84 -0.15 4.48
CA ILE A 70 23.68 -1.06 4.61
C ILE A 70 22.47 -0.30 5.15
N LEU A 71 22.67 0.56 6.15
CA LEU A 71 21.61 1.39 6.72
C LEU A 71 21.04 2.38 5.68
N ALA A 72 21.89 3.00 4.86
CA ALA A 72 21.47 3.91 3.80
C ALA A 72 20.65 3.19 2.72
N CYS A 73 21.08 2.00 2.29
CA CYS A 73 20.32 1.16 1.36
C CYS A 73 18.97 0.72 1.96
N ALA A 74 18.95 0.33 3.24
CA ALA A 74 17.72 -0.01 3.95
C ALA A 74 16.75 1.18 3.99
N LEU A 75 17.23 2.37 4.35
CA LEU A 75 16.41 3.59 4.39
C LEU A 75 15.84 3.94 3.00
N LEU A 76 16.61 3.76 1.94
CA LEU A 76 16.12 3.97 0.57
C LEU A 76 15.00 2.99 0.23
N PHE A 77 15.22 1.69 0.47
CA PHE A 77 14.25 0.64 0.17
C PHE A 77 12.97 0.79 0.99
N PHE A 78 13.08 0.91 2.32
CA PHE A 78 11.94 1.05 3.21
C PHE A 78 11.23 2.39 3.02
N GLY A 79 11.96 3.47 2.74
CA GLY A 79 11.37 4.77 2.42
C GLY A 79 10.54 4.71 1.15
N TYR A 80 11.09 4.17 0.06
CA TYR A 80 10.35 3.99 -1.19
C TYR A 80 9.17 3.03 -1.04
N ALA A 81 9.34 1.91 -0.34
CA ALA A 81 8.28 0.95 -0.08
C ALA A 81 7.14 1.57 0.76
N PHE A 82 7.48 2.31 1.81
CA PHE A 82 6.50 3.04 2.61
C PHE A 82 5.74 4.08 1.78
N TRP A 83 6.44 4.89 0.98
CA TRP A 83 5.80 5.90 0.14
C TRP A 83 4.88 5.28 -0.94
N SER A 84 5.30 4.20 -1.57
CA SER A 84 4.48 3.50 -2.58
C SER A 84 3.27 2.76 -1.99
N TRP A 85 3.34 2.38 -0.71
CA TRP A 85 2.25 1.73 0.02
C TRP A 85 1.27 2.74 0.64
N ALA A 86 1.78 3.75 1.34
CA ALA A 86 0.99 4.68 2.15
C ALA A 86 0.18 5.68 1.31
N PHE A 87 0.63 5.98 0.10
CA PHE A 87 0.00 7.02 -0.72
C PHE A 87 -0.90 6.42 -1.81
N LEU A 88 -2.18 6.77 -1.74
CA LEU A 88 -3.11 6.71 -2.86
C LEU A 88 -3.23 8.13 -3.45
N PRO A 89 -3.24 8.32 -4.79
CA PRO A 89 -3.45 9.63 -5.38
C PRO A 89 -4.81 10.20 -4.98
N ALA A 90 -4.86 11.49 -4.60
CA ALA A 90 -6.12 12.16 -4.23
C ALA A 90 -7.26 11.97 -5.25
N PRO A 91 -7.04 12.04 -6.57
CA PRO A 91 -8.12 11.81 -7.53
C PRO A 91 -8.68 10.38 -7.52
N ALA A 92 -7.87 9.38 -7.13
CA ALA A 92 -8.35 8.01 -6.95
C ALA A 92 -9.15 7.88 -5.64
N VAL A 93 -8.71 8.55 -4.57
CA VAL A 93 -9.45 8.65 -3.30
C VAL A 93 -10.82 9.27 -3.54
N ASP A 94 -10.86 10.46 -4.14
CA ASP A 94 -12.09 11.21 -4.41
C ASP A 94 -13.06 10.40 -5.29
N TYR A 95 -12.53 9.69 -6.29
CA TYR A 95 -13.34 8.83 -7.15
C TYR A 95 -13.95 7.66 -6.37
N THR A 96 -13.13 6.93 -5.60
CA THR A 96 -13.61 5.80 -4.79
C THR A 96 -14.64 6.28 -3.77
N GLU A 97 -14.37 7.38 -3.08
CA GLU A 97 -15.28 7.96 -2.09
C GLU A 97 -16.60 8.43 -2.72
N ALA A 98 -16.56 9.06 -3.90
CA ALA A 98 -17.76 9.46 -4.63
C ALA A 98 -18.61 8.25 -5.06
N VAL A 99 -17.99 7.16 -5.51
CA VAL A 99 -18.70 5.92 -5.87
C VAL A 99 -19.35 5.30 -4.62
N LEU A 100 -18.62 5.24 -3.51
CA LEU A 100 -19.13 4.69 -2.25
C LEU A 100 -20.28 5.52 -1.68
N HIS A 101 -20.17 6.85 -1.65
CA HIS A 101 -21.26 7.74 -1.26
C HIS A 101 -22.46 7.66 -2.20
N GLY A 102 -22.23 7.43 -3.50
CA GLY A 102 -23.30 7.24 -4.47
C GLY A 102 -24.14 5.98 -4.20
N ILE A 103 -23.52 4.91 -3.69
CA ILE A 103 -24.17 3.61 -3.47
C ILE A 103 -24.78 3.51 -2.07
N PHE A 104 -24.02 3.86 -1.04
CA PHE A 104 -24.42 3.71 0.36
C PHE A 104 -25.15 4.94 0.91
N GLY A 105 -25.07 6.06 0.21
CA GLY A 105 -25.72 7.32 0.56
C GLY A 105 -24.83 8.26 1.39
N ARG A 106 -25.35 9.46 1.66
CA ARG A 106 -24.65 10.52 2.41
C ARG A 106 -24.52 10.28 3.92
N ARG A 107 -25.21 9.27 4.46
CA ARG A 107 -25.23 8.98 5.92
C ARG A 107 -24.16 7.98 6.36
N THR A 108 -23.44 7.37 5.42
CA THR A 108 -22.42 6.36 5.70
C THR A 108 -21.13 7.05 6.14
N GLU A 109 -20.60 6.67 7.31
CA GLU A 109 -19.26 7.10 7.72
C GLU A 109 -18.22 6.35 6.90
N ILE A 110 -17.49 7.09 6.04
CA ILE A 110 -16.35 6.55 5.28
C ILE A 110 -15.09 7.00 6.00
N LYS A 111 -14.41 6.06 6.67
CA LYS A 111 -13.12 6.31 7.31
C LYS A 111 -12.00 5.84 6.38
N HIS A 112 -11.29 6.80 5.79
CA HIS A 112 -10.07 6.52 5.05
C HIS A 112 -8.92 6.31 6.05
N SER A 113 -8.32 5.11 6.04
CA SER A 113 -7.15 4.80 6.84
C SER A 113 -5.88 5.00 6.03
N ILE A 114 -4.74 5.25 6.69
CA ILE A 114 -3.43 5.42 6.02
C ILE A 114 -3.20 4.22 5.09
N GLY A 115 -2.86 4.52 3.83
CA GLY A 115 -2.73 3.52 2.77
C GLY A 115 -3.93 3.50 1.82
N LYS A 116 -4.24 2.33 1.30
CA LYS A 116 -5.22 2.13 0.22
C LYS A 116 -6.50 1.47 0.74
N LYS A 117 -6.90 1.78 1.97
CA LYS A 117 -7.98 1.09 2.71
C LYS A 117 -9.05 2.07 3.16
N PHE A 118 -10.28 1.79 2.75
CA PHE A 118 -11.49 2.52 3.09
C PHE A 118 -12.37 1.64 3.96
N ASN A 119 -12.70 2.08 5.16
CA ASN A 119 -13.63 1.40 6.03
C ASN A 119 -14.97 2.14 5.98
N LEU A 120 -16.03 1.42 5.64
CA LEU A 120 -17.40 1.91 5.57
C LEU A 120 -18.16 1.32 6.74
N THR A 121 -18.80 2.16 7.55
CA THR A 121 -19.71 1.71 8.60
C THR A 121 -21.14 2.08 8.22
N LEU A 122 -22.00 1.08 8.04
CA LEU A 122 -23.40 1.20 7.64
C LEU A 122 -24.29 0.40 8.59
N ASP A 123 -25.08 1.04 9.45
CA ASP A 123 -26.11 0.41 10.30
C ASP A 123 -25.64 -0.93 10.94
N ASP A 124 -24.53 -0.87 11.69
CA ASP A 124 -23.82 -1.99 12.34
C ASP A 124 -23.11 -2.99 11.40
N ILE A 125 -22.85 -2.60 10.15
CA ILE A 125 -22.08 -3.38 9.18
C ILE A 125 -20.80 -2.62 8.85
N ASP A 126 -19.66 -3.26 9.10
CA ASP A 126 -18.37 -2.77 8.62
C ASP A 126 -18.04 -3.42 7.28
N ILE A 127 -17.83 -2.62 6.25
CA ILE A 127 -17.34 -3.05 4.95
C ILE A 127 -15.97 -2.43 4.74
N GLN A 128 -14.97 -3.29 4.56
CA GLN A 128 -13.63 -2.86 4.21
C GLN A 128 -13.45 -2.93 2.69
N VAL A 129 -13.07 -1.82 2.10
CA VAL A 129 -12.72 -1.69 0.68
C VAL A 129 -11.22 -1.41 0.59
N GLN A 130 -10.46 -2.37 0.10
CA GLN A 130 -9.03 -2.23 -0.11
C GLN A 130 -8.73 -2.04 -1.60
N CYS A 131 -8.21 -0.87 -1.96
CA CYS A 131 -7.69 -0.61 -3.29
C CYS A 131 -6.27 -1.20 -3.42
N ARG A 132 -6.04 -1.96 -4.49
CA ARG A 132 -4.74 -2.49 -4.88
C ARG A 132 -4.39 -1.97 -6.27
N ILE A 133 -3.20 -1.40 -6.41
CA ILE A 133 -2.67 -0.96 -7.70
C ILE A 133 -1.97 -2.16 -8.34
N ARG A 134 -2.54 -2.72 -9.40
CA ARG A 134 -1.90 -3.78 -10.20
C ARG A 134 -1.17 -3.09 -11.35
N GLY A 135 0.17 -3.10 -11.29
CA GLY A 135 1.01 -2.44 -12.29
C GLY A 135 1.09 -3.15 -13.65
N GLU A 136 0.41 -4.29 -13.80
CA GLU A 136 0.50 -5.15 -14.98
C GLU A 136 -0.84 -5.16 -15.73
N GLY A 137 -0.92 -4.38 -16.80
CA GLY A 137 -2.02 -4.41 -17.76
C GLY A 137 -2.38 -3.03 -18.32
N PRO A 138 -2.69 -2.92 -19.62
CA PRO A 138 -3.14 -1.67 -20.22
C PRO A 138 -4.51 -1.20 -19.70
N GLU A 139 -5.34 -2.10 -19.15
CA GLU A 139 -6.73 -1.81 -18.78
C GLU A 139 -7.04 -1.79 -17.26
N GLU A 140 -6.21 -2.39 -16.39
CA GLU A 140 -6.58 -2.57 -14.97
C GLU A 140 -5.52 -2.05 -13.98
N TRP A 141 -5.30 -0.75 -13.96
CA TRP A 141 -4.35 -0.12 -13.03
C TRP A 141 -4.82 -0.17 -11.56
N PHE A 142 -6.14 -0.16 -11.34
CA PHE A 142 -6.77 -0.16 -10.02
C PHE A 142 -7.70 -1.36 -9.89
N SER A 143 -7.44 -2.19 -8.89
CA SER A 143 -8.32 -3.27 -8.46
C SER A 143 -8.79 -2.99 -7.04
N TYR A 144 -10.01 -3.42 -6.72
CA TYR A 144 -10.62 -3.22 -5.41
C TYR A 144 -10.97 -4.57 -4.82
N GLU A 145 -10.70 -4.74 -3.54
CA GLU A 145 -11.09 -5.90 -2.76
C GLU A 145 -12.12 -5.44 -1.74
N LEU A 146 -13.36 -5.91 -1.88
CA LEU A 146 -14.41 -5.72 -0.88
C LEU A 146 -14.36 -6.89 0.10
N VAL A 147 -14.39 -6.59 1.39
CA VAL A 147 -14.46 -7.54 2.48
C VAL A 147 -15.56 -7.09 3.43
N SER A 148 -16.56 -7.94 3.68
CA SER A 148 -17.60 -7.64 4.67
C SER A 148 -17.10 -7.96 6.08
N SER A 149 -17.75 -7.40 7.09
CA SER A 149 -17.74 -7.93 8.46
C SER A 149 -18.20 -9.38 8.48
N GLU A 150 -17.98 -10.07 9.60
CA GLU A 150 -18.43 -11.44 9.77
C GLU A 150 -19.96 -11.52 9.65
N ILE A 151 -20.46 -12.46 8.84
CA ILE A 151 -21.90 -12.70 8.66
C ILE A 151 -22.19 -14.14 9.06
N ILE A 152 -22.89 -14.31 10.17
CA ILE A 152 -23.34 -15.62 10.63
C ILE A 152 -24.64 -15.97 9.90
N SER A 153 -24.55 -16.73 8.81
CA SER A 153 -25.72 -17.23 8.08
C SER A 153 -25.42 -18.60 7.44
N PRO A 154 -26.28 -19.62 7.65
CA PRO A 154 -26.08 -20.95 7.05
C PRO A 154 -26.20 -20.96 5.52
N ARG A 155 -26.75 -19.88 4.94
CA ARG A 155 -26.93 -19.73 3.48
C ARG A 155 -25.90 -18.80 2.85
N LEU A 156 -24.91 -18.32 3.60
CA LEU A 156 -23.95 -17.32 3.13
C LEU A 156 -23.26 -17.74 1.83
N GLU A 157 -22.79 -18.98 1.77
CA GLU A 157 -22.12 -19.53 0.58
C GLU A 157 -23.05 -19.56 -0.65
N SER A 158 -24.32 -19.95 -0.45
CA SER A 158 -25.30 -19.96 -1.53
C SER A 158 -25.65 -18.55 -2.03
N ILE A 159 -25.65 -17.55 -1.14
CA ILE A 159 -25.89 -16.14 -1.48
C ILE A 159 -24.67 -15.58 -2.20
N ALA A 160 -23.46 -15.88 -1.73
CA ALA A 160 -22.21 -15.47 -2.36
C ALA A 160 -22.11 -16.01 -3.79
N LEU A 161 -22.34 -17.30 -4.00
CA LEU A 161 -22.30 -17.94 -5.31
C LEU A 161 -23.31 -17.33 -6.30
N ARG A 162 -24.54 -17.04 -5.84
CA ARG A 162 -25.57 -16.39 -6.67
C ARG A 162 -25.20 -14.99 -7.13
N HIS A 163 -24.36 -14.30 -6.37
CA HIS A 163 -23.90 -12.94 -6.66
C HIS A 163 -22.46 -12.90 -7.21
N GLY A 164 -21.82 -14.05 -7.42
CA GLY A 164 -20.46 -14.15 -7.95
C GLY A 164 -19.38 -13.69 -6.97
N PHE A 165 -19.57 -13.93 -5.68
CA PHE A 165 -18.64 -13.60 -4.60
C PHE A 165 -18.08 -14.87 -3.95
N SER A 166 -16.91 -14.75 -3.32
CA SER A 166 -16.33 -15.83 -2.51
C SER A 166 -16.65 -15.61 -1.03
N VAL A 167 -16.66 -16.70 -0.27
CA VAL A 167 -16.76 -16.69 1.19
C VAL A 167 -15.43 -17.18 1.77
N ASP A 168 -14.88 -16.44 2.72
CA ASP A 168 -13.70 -16.83 3.48
C ASP A 168 -13.94 -16.53 4.96
N ASN A 169 -13.93 -17.54 5.83
CA ASN A 169 -14.18 -17.43 7.28
C ASN A 169 -15.45 -16.62 7.64
N ASN A 170 -16.59 -16.92 7.01
CA ASN A 170 -17.85 -16.16 7.17
C ASN A 170 -17.80 -14.69 6.74
N HIS A 171 -16.77 -14.28 6.00
CA HIS A 171 -16.71 -12.98 5.34
C HIS A 171 -17.02 -13.12 3.85
N LEU A 172 -17.81 -12.20 3.30
CA LEU A 172 -17.97 -12.05 1.85
C LEU A 172 -16.76 -11.31 1.30
N ARG A 173 -16.12 -11.88 0.27
CA ARG A 173 -15.01 -11.26 -0.46
C ARG A 173 -15.31 -11.12 -1.94
N ALA A 174 -14.90 -9.99 -2.51
CA ALA A 174 -15.02 -9.73 -3.93
C ALA A 174 -13.78 -8.97 -4.43
N SER A 175 -13.12 -9.49 -5.47
CA SER A 175 -12.15 -8.73 -6.25
C SER A 175 -12.87 -8.10 -7.44
N ILE A 176 -12.72 -6.79 -7.61
CA ILE A 176 -13.49 -5.99 -8.55
C ILE A 176 -12.55 -5.04 -9.29
N THR A 177 -12.75 -4.91 -10.58
CA THR A 177 -12.05 -3.93 -11.41
C THR A 177 -12.71 -2.56 -11.26
N ASN A 178 -12.09 -1.51 -11.81
CA ASN A 178 -12.68 -0.19 -11.72
C ASN A 178 -14.03 -0.08 -12.44
N ASP A 179 -14.13 -0.65 -13.64
CA ASP A 179 -15.34 -0.58 -14.47
C ASP A 179 -16.53 -1.29 -13.81
N GLU A 180 -16.23 -2.33 -13.03
CA GLU A 180 -17.23 -3.09 -12.28
C GLU A 180 -17.51 -2.54 -10.88
N LEU A 181 -16.74 -1.56 -10.40
CA LEU A 181 -16.80 -1.06 -9.03
C LEU A 181 -18.22 -0.67 -8.64
N HIS A 182 -18.91 0.08 -9.50
CA HIS A 182 -20.25 0.56 -9.19
C HIS A 182 -21.27 -0.59 -9.10
N LEU A 183 -21.34 -1.42 -10.14
CA LEU A 183 -22.31 -2.52 -10.24
C LEU A 183 -22.07 -3.58 -9.16
N ARG A 184 -20.82 -4.03 -8.98
CA ARG A 184 -20.52 -5.10 -8.02
C ARG A 184 -20.59 -4.65 -6.58
N THR A 185 -20.27 -3.40 -6.27
CA THR A 185 -20.46 -2.88 -4.90
C THR A 185 -21.95 -2.82 -4.55
N LEU A 186 -22.82 -2.49 -5.51
CA LEU A 186 -24.27 -2.54 -5.32
C LEU A 186 -24.77 -3.99 -5.10
N LEU A 187 -24.29 -4.94 -5.92
CA LEU A 187 -24.61 -6.36 -5.73
C LEU A 187 -24.11 -6.89 -4.39
N PHE A 188 -22.94 -6.43 -3.94
CA PHE A 188 -22.35 -6.78 -2.66
C PHE A 188 -23.21 -6.28 -1.49
N ALA A 189 -23.63 -5.02 -1.53
CA ALA A 189 -24.55 -4.47 -0.54
C ALA A 189 -25.88 -5.25 -0.49
N LYS A 190 -26.40 -5.66 -1.66
CA LYS A 190 -27.63 -6.48 -1.75
C LYS A 190 -27.42 -7.88 -1.15
N ALA A 191 -26.28 -8.51 -1.42
CA ALA A 191 -25.92 -9.83 -0.89
C ALA A 191 -25.83 -9.81 0.65
N ILE A 192 -25.17 -8.78 1.21
CA ILE A 192 -25.09 -8.60 2.67
C ILE A 192 -26.49 -8.43 3.27
N LYS A 193 -27.33 -7.58 2.67
CA LYS A 193 -28.70 -7.36 3.15
C LYS A 193 -29.51 -8.67 3.13
N MET A 194 -29.39 -9.47 2.07
CA MET A 194 -30.06 -10.78 1.99
C MET A 194 -29.55 -11.76 3.04
N ALA A 195 -28.23 -11.80 3.26
CA ALA A 195 -27.63 -12.71 4.23
C ALA A 195 -28.05 -12.40 5.69
N ARG A 196 -28.33 -11.13 6.03
CA ARG A 196 -28.84 -10.73 7.36
C ARG A 196 -30.36 -10.90 7.52
N CYS A 197 -31.16 -10.65 6.47
CA CYS A 197 -32.62 -10.70 6.58
C CYS A 197 -33.20 -12.12 6.54
N LEU A 198 -32.41 -13.12 6.18
CA LEU A 198 -32.87 -14.52 6.18
C LEU A 198 -32.72 -15.10 7.59
N PRO A 199 -33.81 -15.53 8.25
CA PRO A 199 -33.72 -16.22 9.53
C PRO A 199 -32.95 -17.53 9.35
N SER A 200 -32.14 -17.86 10.36
CA SER A 200 -31.43 -19.13 10.52
C SER A 200 -32.36 -20.33 10.47
#